data_AF-A0A432F696-F1
#
_entry.id   AF-A0A432F696-F1
#
_cell.length_a   1.000
_cell.length_b   1.000
_cell.length_c   1.000
_cell.angle_alpha   90.00
_cell.angle_beta   90.00
_cell.angle_gamma   90.00
#
_symmetry.space_group_name_H-M   'P 1'
#
loop_
_entity.id
_entity.type
_entity.pdbx_description
1 polymer ?
#
loop_
_entity_poly.entity_id
_entity_poly.type
_entity_poly.pdbx_seq_one_letter_code
_entity_poly.pdbx_strand_id
1 'polypeptide(L)'
;MSATAFKAWPSKAITLLGMSGSGKTTLASKLPRDTWFHYSGDYRIGTRYLDEPILDNIKREAMKVPFLADLLRSDSIYICHNITINNLTPVASFLGMIGDPELGGLSVTEFKRRQVLHRSAEIAAMYDVRDFIQKSSQTYGYPHFINDAGGSLCELDEPDVIRQLAEETLILYLKPSVALLNQIVERSLMAPKPMYYQERFLDHVLPLYLAENSLDGPEQIDPGNYFRWMFPLLVEHRLPLYEAIAQE
;
A
#
# COMPACT_ATOMS: atom_id res chain seq x y z
N MET A 1 15.81 -2.61 21.07
CA MET A 1 17.23 -2.18 20.90
C MET A 1 17.48 -0.85 21.62
N SER A 2 18.65 -0.60 22.22
CA SER A 2 18.98 0.70 22.85
C SER A 2 19.51 1.72 21.83
N ALA A 3 19.36 3.01 22.12
CA ALA A 3 19.88 4.10 21.27
C ALA A 3 21.40 4.01 21.05
N THR A 4 22.15 3.58 22.07
CA THR A 4 23.60 3.38 21.99
C THR A 4 23.95 2.24 21.03
N ALA A 5 23.23 1.12 21.10
CA ALA A 5 23.43 -0.01 20.20
C ALA A 5 23.17 0.40 18.74
N PHE A 6 22.09 1.14 18.48
CA PHE A 6 21.81 1.65 17.14
C PHE A 6 22.92 2.59 16.64
N LYS A 7 23.39 3.53 17.47
CA LYS A 7 24.46 4.47 17.10
C LYS A 7 25.77 3.74 16.75
N ALA A 8 26.04 2.59 17.36
CA ALA A 8 27.22 1.78 17.09
C ALA A 8 27.16 0.98 15.78
N TRP A 9 25.99 0.83 15.14
CA TRP A 9 25.89 0.10 13.87
C TRP A 9 26.76 0.74 12.78
N PRO A 10 27.65 0.00 12.10
CA PRO A 10 28.45 0.56 11.00
C PRO A 10 27.58 0.95 9.80
N SER A 11 26.54 0.16 9.53
CA SER A 11 25.53 0.41 8.50
C SER A 11 24.16 0.50 9.15
N LYS A 12 23.45 1.61 8.94
CA LYS A 12 22.10 1.82 9.48
C LYS A 12 21.08 1.20 8.54
N ALA A 13 20.15 0.42 9.10
CA ALA A 13 18.97 -0.07 8.39
C ALA A 13 17.72 0.29 9.21
N ILE A 14 16.76 0.95 8.57
CA ILE A 14 15.55 1.47 9.23
C ILE A 14 14.33 1.05 8.42
N THR A 15 13.27 0.60 9.11
CA THR A 15 11.93 0.46 8.52
C THR A 15 11.02 1.54 9.09
N LEU A 16 10.39 2.33 8.23
CA LEU A 16 9.39 3.32 8.65
C LEU A 16 8.02 2.66 8.73
N LEU A 17 7.43 2.68 9.93
CA LEU A 17 6.08 2.19 10.18
C LEU A 17 5.13 3.37 10.43
N GLY A 18 3.90 3.26 9.93
CA GLY A 18 2.84 4.21 10.25
C GLY A 18 1.85 4.42 9.11
N MET A 19 0.81 5.18 9.39
CA MET A 19 -0.31 5.41 8.48
C MET A 19 0.10 6.04 7.14
N SER A 20 -0.68 5.78 6.08
CA SER A 20 -0.58 6.59 4.84
C SER A 20 -0.74 8.06 5.19
N GLY A 21 0.22 8.90 4.78
CA GLY A 21 0.22 10.34 5.10
C GLY A 21 0.90 10.73 6.41
N SER A 22 1.43 9.78 7.21
CA SER A 22 2.21 10.10 8.43
C SER A 22 3.58 10.72 8.17
N GLY A 23 3.99 10.84 6.89
CA GLY A 23 5.26 11.46 6.49
C GLY A 23 6.41 10.49 6.26
N LYS A 24 6.16 9.18 6.15
CA LYS A 24 7.20 8.16 5.90
C LYS A 24 8.04 8.46 4.66
N THR A 25 7.41 8.57 3.50
CA THR A 25 8.06 8.92 2.23
C THR A 25 8.76 10.27 2.28
N THR A 26 8.19 11.26 2.98
CA THR A 26 8.81 12.58 3.18
C THR A 26 10.11 12.47 3.98
N LEU A 27 10.12 11.66 5.04
CA LEU A 27 11.32 11.42 5.85
C LEU A 27 12.37 10.64 5.06
N ALA A 28 11.98 9.56 4.39
CA ALA A 28 12.88 8.76 3.55
C ALA A 28 13.52 9.60 2.44
N SER A 29 12.74 10.48 1.80
CA SER A 29 13.22 11.36 0.73
C SER A 29 14.17 12.48 1.20
N LYS A 30 14.19 12.79 2.51
CA LYS A 30 15.09 13.78 3.11
C LYS A 30 16.46 13.21 3.48
N LEU A 31 16.61 11.89 3.51
CA LEU A 31 17.90 11.27 3.78
C LEU A 31 18.86 11.49 2.59
N PRO A 32 20.18 11.62 2.83
CA PRO A 32 21.13 11.85 1.75
C PRO A 32 21.13 10.69 0.73
N ARG A 33 20.75 11.01 -0.51
CA ARG A 33 20.53 10.02 -1.59
C ARG A 33 21.81 9.33 -2.07
N ASP A 34 22.97 9.85 -1.69
CA ASP A 34 24.30 9.31 -1.98
C ASP A 34 24.73 8.24 -0.97
N THR A 35 24.13 8.23 0.23
CA THR A 35 24.51 7.30 1.32
C THR A 35 23.37 6.40 1.78
N TRP A 36 22.12 6.74 1.47
CA TRP A 36 20.95 5.94 1.83
C TRP A 36 20.28 5.34 0.60
N PHE A 37 20.20 4.02 0.57
CA PHE A 37 19.35 3.31 -0.37
C PHE A 37 17.89 3.41 0.10
N HIS A 38 17.03 3.95 -0.76
CA HIS A 38 15.60 4.08 -0.49
C HIS A 38 14.83 2.93 -1.13
N TYR A 39 14.38 2.00 -0.30
CA TYR A 39 13.46 0.94 -0.68
C TYR A 39 12.02 1.40 -0.44
N SER A 40 11.26 1.63 -1.51
CA SER A 40 9.83 1.96 -1.42
C SER A 40 9.00 0.68 -1.57
N GLY A 41 8.28 0.30 -0.52
CA GLY A 41 7.42 -0.88 -0.52
C GLY A 41 6.34 -0.80 -1.59
N ASP A 42 5.62 0.32 -1.66
CA ASP A 42 4.55 0.54 -2.66
C ASP A 42 5.07 0.47 -4.10
N TYR A 43 6.26 1.03 -4.35
CA TYR A 43 6.92 0.91 -5.65
C TYR A 43 7.24 -0.54 -5.99
N ARG A 44 7.76 -1.31 -5.03
CA ARG A 44 8.06 -2.73 -5.24
C ARG A 44 6.82 -3.57 -5.47
N ILE A 45 5.76 -3.35 -4.70
CA ILE A 45 4.45 -4.00 -4.87
C ILE A 45 3.98 -3.83 -6.31
N GLY A 46 3.95 -2.58 -6.79
CA GLY A 46 3.46 -2.25 -8.12
C GLY A 46 4.33 -2.80 -9.25
N THR A 47 5.66 -2.66 -9.15
CA THR A 47 6.58 -2.99 -10.25
C THR A 47 7.02 -4.44 -10.31
N ARG A 48 6.90 -5.19 -9.21
CA ARG A 48 7.34 -6.60 -9.16
C ARG A 48 6.20 -7.58 -9.03
N TYR A 49 5.25 -7.32 -8.14
CA TYR A 49 4.29 -8.33 -7.70
C TYR A 49 2.88 -8.09 -8.26
N LEU A 50 2.54 -6.85 -8.57
CA LEU A 50 1.28 -6.48 -9.21
C LEU A 50 1.46 -6.05 -10.67
N ASP A 51 2.67 -6.15 -11.22
CA ASP A 51 2.97 -5.75 -12.60
C ASP A 51 2.02 -6.43 -13.62
N GLU A 52 2.04 -7.76 -13.66
CA GLU A 52 1.16 -8.54 -14.54
C GLU A 52 -0.33 -8.34 -14.21
N PRO A 53 -0.81 -8.44 -12.94
CA PRO A 53 -2.21 -8.18 -12.62
C PRO A 53 -2.73 -6.80 -13.08
N ILE A 54 -1.92 -5.74 -12.94
CA ILE A 54 -2.25 -4.39 -13.40
C ILE A 54 -2.33 -4.37 -14.92
N LEU A 55 -1.31 -4.91 -15.61
CA LEU A 55 -1.27 -4.95 -17.07
C LEU A 55 -2.42 -5.76 -17.66
N ASP A 56 -2.75 -6.91 -17.08
CA ASP A 56 -3.85 -7.76 -17.53
C ASP A 56 -5.21 -7.09 -17.35
N ASN A 57 -5.40 -6.33 -16.26
CA ASN A 57 -6.59 -5.51 -16.09
C ASN A 57 -6.71 -4.44 -17.19
N ILE A 58 -5.61 -3.73 -17.49
CA ILE A 58 -5.60 -2.70 -18.55
C ILE A 58 -5.83 -3.34 -19.92
N LYS A 59 -5.18 -4.46 -20.23
CA LYS A 59 -5.38 -5.20 -21.47
C LYS A 59 -6.84 -5.63 -21.60
N ARG A 60 -7.45 -6.17 -20.55
CA ARG A 60 -8.86 -6.58 -20.56
C ARG A 60 -9.80 -5.42 -20.92
N GLU A 61 -9.55 -4.22 -20.40
CA GLU A 61 -10.30 -3.02 -20.78
C GLU A 61 -10.03 -2.61 -22.23
N ALA A 62 -8.75 -2.62 -22.66
CA ALA A 62 -8.39 -2.32 -24.05
C ALA A 62 -9.03 -3.32 -25.05
N MET A 63 -9.17 -4.59 -24.68
CA MET A 63 -9.82 -5.62 -25.50
C MET A 63 -11.31 -5.35 -25.76
N LYS A 64 -11.97 -4.50 -24.97
CA LYS A 64 -13.36 -4.07 -25.21
C LYS A 64 -13.47 -3.10 -26.39
N VAL A 65 -12.38 -2.45 -26.77
CA VAL A 65 -12.31 -1.52 -27.91
C VAL A 65 -11.75 -2.28 -29.13
N PRO A 66 -12.54 -2.58 -30.18
CA PRO A 66 -12.11 -3.44 -31.28
C PRO A 66 -10.80 -3.01 -31.94
N PHE A 67 -10.60 -1.70 -32.15
CA PHE A 67 -9.36 -1.14 -32.69
C PHE A 67 -8.13 -1.49 -31.85
N LEU A 68 -8.22 -1.33 -30.51
CA LEU A 68 -7.11 -1.66 -29.62
C LEU A 68 -6.90 -3.18 -29.53
N ALA A 69 -7.98 -3.96 -29.55
CA ALA A 69 -7.91 -5.41 -29.54
C ALA A 69 -7.15 -5.96 -30.77
N ASP A 70 -7.40 -5.42 -31.96
CA ASP A 70 -6.71 -5.85 -33.18
C ASP A 70 -5.22 -5.49 -33.15
N LEU A 71 -4.87 -4.29 -32.65
CA LEU A 71 -3.47 -3.88 -32.49
C LEU A 71 -2.73 -4.72 -31.43
N LEU A 72 -3.37 -5.08 -30.33
CA LEU A 72 -2.78 -5.92 -29.29
C LEU A 72 -2.61 -7.38 -29.75
N ARG A 73 -3.60 -7.94 -30.45
CA ARG A 73 -3.52 -9.33 -30.97
C ARG A 73 -2.49 -9.51 -32.08
N SER A 74 -2.23 -8.46 -32.85
CA SER A 74 -1.23 -8.48 -33.92
C SER A 74 0.18 -8.10 -33.45
N ASP A 75 0.38 -7.91 -32.15
CA ASP A 75 1.61 -7.38 -31.54
C ASP A 75 2.07 -6.04 -32.17
N SER A 76 1.13 -5.28 -32.74
CA SER A 76 1.41 -3.96 -33.33
C SER A 76 1.63 -2.88 -32.27
N ILE A 77 1.08 -3.08 -31.06
CA ILE A 77 1.30 -2.25 -29.89
C ILE A 77 1.53 -3.12 -28.65
N TYR A 78 2.21 -2.57 -27.65
CA TYR A 78 2.28 -3.13 -26.30
C TYR A 78 1.88 -2.08 -25.27
N ILE A 79 1.44 -2.53 -24.10
CA ILE A 79 1.04 -1.67 -22.98
C ILE A 79 2.02 -1.90 -21.83
N CYS A 80 2.50 -0.80 -21.25
CA CYS A 80 3.32 -0.77 -20.05
C CYS A 80 2.78 0.30 -19.10
N HIS A 81 2.85 0.08 -17.79
CA HIS A 81 2.56 1.13 -16.81
C HIS A 81 3.84 1.88 -16.46
N ASN A 82 3.68 3.12 -15.99
CA ASN A 82 4.79 3.97 -15.56
C ASN A 82 4.74 4.19 -14.05
N ILE A 83 4.85 3.10 -13.29
CA ILE A 83 4.91 3.17 -11.83
C ILE A 83 6.26 3.75 -11.43
N THR A 84 6.23 4.79 -10.60
CA THR A 84 7.43 5.36 -9.97
C THR A 84 7.14 5.55 -8.48
N ILE A 85 8.17 5.83 -7.67
CA ILE A 85 7.99 6.13 -6.24
C ILE A 85 6.98 7.28 -6.04
N ASN A 86 6.91 8.23 -6.98
CA ASN A 86 5.99 9.37 -6.92
C ASN A 86 4.69 9.17 -7.73
N ASN A 87 4.56 8.05 -8.46
CA ASN A 87 3.39 7.74 -9.28
C ASN A 87 2.92 6.31 -9.01
N LEU A 88 2.07 6.17 -8.00
CA LEU A 88 1.45 4.90 -7.60
C LEU A 88 0.02 4.75 -8.14
N THR A 89 -0.42 5.66 -9.03
CA THR A 89 -1.76 5.63 -9.61
C THR A 89 -2.12 4.28 -10.24
N PRO A 90 -1.24 3.59 -10.99
CA PRO A 90 -1.59 2.28 -11.54
C PRO A 90 -1.96 1.23 -10.48
N VAL A 91 -1.28 1.24 -9.33
CA VAL A 91 -1.59 0.36 -8.20
C VAL A 91 -2.95 0.72 -7.59
N ALA A 92 -3.19 2.00 -7.34
CA ALA A 92 -4.47 2.47 -6.80
C ALA A 92 -5.63 2.17 -7.76
N SER A 93 -5.49 2.47 -9.05
CA SER A 93 -6.48 2.17 -10.08
C SER A 93 -6.78 0.68 -10.18
N PHE A 94 -5.76 -0.17 -10.01
CA PHE A 94 -5.99 -1.61 -9.93
C PHE A 94 -6.76 -1.99 -8.67
N LEU A 95 -6.41 -1.52 -7.48
CA LEU A 95 -7.17 -1.84 -6.27
C LEU A 95 -8.66 -1.51 -6.40
N GLY A 96 -8.99 -0.34 -6.96
CA GLY A 96 -10.35 0.14 -7.14
C GLY A 96 -11.09 0.37 -5.81
N MET A 97 -12.42 0.51 -5.89
CA MET A 97 -13.29 0.69 -4.73
C MET A 97 -14.57 -0.12 -4.95
N ILE A 98 -15.23 -0.55 -3.87
CA ILE A 98 -16.53 -1.23 -3.97
C ILE A 98 -17.59 -0.21 -4.40
N GLY A 99 -18.47 -0.59 -5.33
CA GLY A 99 -19.67 0.19 -5.60
C GLY A 99 -20.24 0.03 -7.01
N ASP A 100 -21.03 1.02 -7.39
CA ASP A 100 -21.70 1.14 -8.68
C ASP A 100 -20.68 1.11 -9.85
N PRO A 101 -20.77 0.12 -10.76
CA PRO A 101 -19.93 0.04 -11.94
C PRO A 101 -19.95 1.29 -12.84
N GLU A 102 -21.07 2.01 -12.92
CA GLU A 102 -21.19 3.25 -13.70
C GLU A 102 -20.37 4.40 -13.08
N LEU A 103 -20.10 4.33 -11.77
CA LEU A 103 -19.21 5.23 -11.03
C LEU A 103 -17.78 4.68 -10.90
N GLY A 104 -17.45 3.60 -11.62
CA GLY A 104 -16.15 2.93 -11.57
C GLY A 104 -15.96 2.01 -10.37
N GLY A 105 -17.04 1.63 -9.70
CA GLY A 105 -17.05 0.68 -8.60
C GLY A 105 -16.85 -0.78 -9.06
N LEU A 106 -16.32 -1.58 -8.15
CA LEU A 106 -16.11 -3.01 -8.31
C LEU A 106 -17.16 -3.79 -7.51
N SER A 107 -17.51 -4.98 -8.02
CA SER A 107 -18.19 -5.98 -7.20
C SER A 107 -17.34 -6.34 -5.98
N VAL A 108 -17.99 -6.73 -4.88
CA VAL A 108 -17.30 -7.17 -3.64
C VAL A 108 -16.33 -8.32 -3.92
N THR A 109 -16.74 -9.28 -4.76
CA THR A 109 -15.90 -10.43 -5.14
C THR A 109 -14.62 -9.99 -5.86
N GLU A 110 -14.73 -9.12 -6.86
CA GLU A 110 -13.55 -8.65 -7.59
C GLU A 110 -12.67 -7.77 -6.69
N PHE A 111 -13.26 -6.90 -5.89
CA PHE A 111 -12.53 -6.08 -4.93
C PHE A 111 -11.72 -6.95 -3.97
N LYS A 112 -12.36 -7.91 -3.28
CA LYS A 112 -11.68 -8.85 -2.37
C LYS A 112 -10.55 -9.62 -3.06
N ARG A 113 -10.76 -10.09 -4.30
CA ARG A 113 -9.70 -10.76 -5.07
C ARG A 113 -8.47 -9.85 -5.24
N ARG A 114 -8.67 -8.57 -5.55
CA ARG A 114 -7.57 -7.60 -5.69
C ARG A 114 -6.91 -7.26 -4.35
N GLN A 115 -7.67 -7.22 -3.25
CA GLN A 115 -7.15 -7.05 -1.89
C GLN A 115 -6.22 -8.20 -1.50
N VAL A 116 -6.60 -9.45 -1.80
CA VAL A 116 -5.75 -10.64 -1.55
C VAL A 116 -4.46 -10.56 -2.36
N LEU A 117 -4.52 -10.20 -3.65
CA LEU A 117 -3.32 -10.02 -4.47
C LEU A 117 -2.40 -8.94 -3.91
N HIS A 118 -2.95 -7.80 -3.48
CA HIS A 118 -2.16 -6.75 -2.86
C HIS A 118 -1.53 -7.20 -1.55
N ARG A 119 -2.26 -7.90 -0.68
CA ARG A 119 -1.72 -8.47 0.56
C ARG A 119 -0.53 -9.38 0.28
N SER A 120 -0.69 -10.33 -0.64
CA SER A 120 0.40 -11.24 -1.03
C SER A 120 1.60 -10.49 -1.62
N ALA A 121 1.35 -9.46 -2.43
CA ALA A 121 2.39 -8.61 -2.99
C ALA A 121 3.14 -7.80 -1.93
N GLU A 122 2.44 -7.23 -0.94
CA GLU A 122 3.04 -6.48 0.16
C GLU A 122 3.86 -7.39 1.07
N ILE A 123 3.34 -8.57 1.42
CA ILE A 123 4.10 -9.59 2.17
C ILE A 123 5.41 -9.94 1.46
N ALA A 124 5.33 -10.25 0.16
CA ALA A 124 6.52 -10.60 -0.63
C ALA A 124 7.51 -9.42 -0.74
N ALA A 125 7.01 -8.20 -0.93
CA ALA A 125 7.84 -7.00 -0.93
C ALA A 125 8.50 -6.74 0.43
N MET A 126 7.90 -7.12 1.55
CA MET A 126 8.57 -7.00 2.85
C MET A 126 9.61 -8.10 3.06
N TYR A 127 9.38 -9.31 2.53
CA TYR A 127 10.41 -10.36 2.56
C TYR A 127 11.66 -9.99 1.75
N ASP A 128 11.49 -9.29 0.63
CA ASP A 128 12.59 -8.77 -0.20
C ASP A 128 13.56 -7.84 0.56
N VAL A 129 13.15 -7.23 1.68
CA VAL A 129 13.96 -6.23 2.42
C VAL A 129 15.33 -6.79 2.83
N ARG A 130 15.39 -8.03 3.33
CA ARG A 130 16.66 -8.69 3.72
C ARG A 130 17.65 -8.72 2.56
N ASP A 131 17.20 -9.17 1.40
CA ASP A 131 18.03 -9.23 0.20
C ASP A 131 18.45 -7.85 -0.28
N PHE A 132 17.55 -6.86 -0.17
CA PHE A 132 17.83 -5.50 -0.60
C PHE A 132 18.81 -4.76 0.31
N ILE A 133 18.88 -5.08 1.60
CA ILE A 133 19.93 -4.58 2.50
C ILE A 133 21.31 -5.07 2.04
N GLN A 134 21.40 -6.34 1.62
CA GLN A 134 22.66 -6.89 1.09
C GLN A 134 23.00 -6.28 -0.27
N LYS A 135 22.03 -6.20 -1.19
CA LYS A 135 22.21 -5.61 -2.53
C LYS A 135 22.56 -4.13 -2.45
N SER A 136 21.95 -3.36 -1.54
CA SER A 136 22.24 -1.92 -1.39
C SER A 136 23.71 -1.68 -1.08
N SER A 137 24.31 -2.51 -0.22
CA SER A 137 25.72 -2.42 0.11
C SER A 137 26.61 -3.01 -0.99
N GLN A 138 26.39 -4.26 -1.39
CA GLN A 138 27.31 -5.00 -2.26
C GLN A 138 27.24 -4.59 -3.74
N THR A 139 26.06 -4.26 -4.24
CA THR A 139 25.84 -3.93 -5.66
C THR A 139 25.87 -2.43 -5.90
N TYR A 140 25.20 -1.67 -5.04
CA TYR A 140 25.00 -0.23 -5.25
C TYR A 140 25.93 0.65 -4.41
N GLY A 141 26.66 0.09 -3.44
CA GLY A 141 27.63 0.82 -2.62
C GLY A 141 27.03 1.73 -1.55
N TYR A 142 25.73 1.62 -1.25
CA TYR A 142 25.08 2.41 -0.21
C TYR A 142 25.40 1.86 1.18
N PRO A 143 25.97 2.68 2.08
CA PRO A 143 26.28 2.27 3.44
C PRO A 143 25.04 2.13 4.33
N HIS A 144 23.91 2.75 3.97
CA HIS A 144 22.70 2.80 4.77
C HIS A 144 21.46 2.44 3.95
N PHE A 145 20.43 1.97 4.64
CA PHE A 145 19.21 1.43 4.04
C PHE A 145 17.97 1.96 4.75
N ILE A 146 16.97 2.38 3.98
CA ILE A 146 15.66 2.72 4.51
C ILE A 146 14.54 2.01 3.74
N ASN A 147 13.69 1.30 4.46
CA ASN A 147 12.43 0.74 3.99
C ASN A 147 11.29 1.71 4.31
N ASP A 148 10.78 2.39 3.28
CA ASP A 148 9.51 3.12 3.30
C ASP A 148 8.37 2.12 3.05
N ALA A 149 7.90 1.49 4.13
CA ALA A 149 6.91 0.44 4.06
C ALA A 149 5.50 0.98 3.75
N GLY A 150 4.64 0.11 3.22
CA GLY A 150 3.25 0.43 2.92
C GLY A 150 2.47 0.84 4.18
N GLY A 151 1.42 1.63 3.97
CA GLY A 151 0.51 2.02 5.05
C GLY A 151 -0.33 0.86 5.60
N SER A 152 -0.27 -0.32 5.00
CA SER A 152 -1.05 -1.50 5.36
C SER A 152 -0.22 -2.58 6.06
N LEU A 153 1.07 -2.34 6.31
CA LEU A 153 1.97 -3.28 6.97
C LEU A 153 1.42 -3.85 8.29
N CYS A 154 0.65 -3.07 9.06
CA CYS A 154 0.06 -3.51 10.33
C CYS A 154 -1.13 -4.48 10.18
N GLU A 155 -1.64 -4.69 8.98
CA GLU A 155 -2.85 -5.49 8.69
C GLU A 155 -2.56 -6.73 7.83
N LEU A 156 -1.28 -7.10 7.67
CA LEU A 156 -0.93 -8.22 6.83
C LEU A 156 -1.23 -9.58 7.46
N ASP A 157 -1.49 -9.65 8.77
CA ASP A 157 -1.63 -10.93 9.51
C ASP A 157 -0.50 -11.92 9.20
N GLU A 158 0.72 -11.41 9.06
CA GLU A 158 1.93 -12.20 8.78
C GLU A 158 3.03 -11.83 9.79
N PRO A 159 3.03 -12.45 10.99
CA PRO A 159 3.96 -12.11 12.07
C PRO A 159 5.42 -12.27 11.68
N ASP A 160 5.72 -13.22 10.78
CA ASP A 160 7.09 -13.50 10.34
C ASP A 160 7.68 -12.34 9.53
N VAL A 161 6.84 -11.55 8.83
CA VAL A 161 7.28 -10.32 8.17
C VAL A 161 7.79 -9.31 9.20
N ILE A 162 7.02 -9.06 10.27
CA ILE A 162 7.41 -8.11 11.31
C ILE A 162 8.67 -8.59 12.04
N ARG A 163 8.75 -9.90 12.35
CA ARG A 163 9.93 -10.51 12.96
C ARG A 163 11.17 -10.32 12.10
N GLN A 164 11.10 -10.62 10.79
CA GLN A 164 12.22 -10.41 9.88
C GLN A 164 12.63 -8.94 9.83
N LEU A 165 11.68 -8.02 9.73
CA LEU A 165 11.98 -6.59 9.68
C LEU A 165 12.65 -6.11 10.97
N ALA A 166 12.25 -6.63 12.14
CA ALA A 166 12.85 -6.32 13.43
C ALA A 166 14.25 -6.93 13.61
N GLU A 167 14.52 -8.09 13.02
CA GLU A 167 15.85 -8.72 12.99
C GLU A 167 16.84 -7.91 12.15
N GLU A 168 16.40 -7.40 10.99
CA GLU A 168 17.27 -6.76 10.00
C GLU A 168 17.35 -5.23 10.14
N THR A 169 16.34 -4.59 10.75
CA THR A 169 16.20 -3.13 10.77
C THR A 169 15.71 -2.61 12.11
N LEU A 170 16.01 -1.34 12.40
CA LEU A 170 15.27 -0.61 13.41
C LEU A 170 13.91 -0.20 12.86
N ILE A 171 12.83 -0.77 13.39
CA ILE A 171 11.47 -0.33 13.08
C ILE A 171 11.20 0.99 13.82
N LEU A 172 10.87 2.03 13.07
CA LEU A 172 10.57 3.37 13.57
C LEU A 172 9.10 3.71 13.28
N TYR A 173 8.29 3.67 14.33
CA TYR A 173 6.88 4.07 14.23
C TYR A 173 6.72 5.59 14.25
N LEU A 174 6.30 6.16 13.11
CA LEU A 174 5.88 7.55 13.01
C LEU A 174 4.44 7.70 13.52
N LYS A 175 4.31 7.77 14.85
CA LYS A 175 3.02 7.99 15.52
C LYS A 175 2.50 9.41 15.21
N PRO A 176 1.35 9.55 14.54
CA PRO A 176 0.79 10.86 14.25
C PRO A 176 0.29 11.53 15.55
N SER A 177 0.46 12.85 15.64
CA SER A 177 -0.27 13.64 16.65
C SER A 177 -1.77 13.67 16.30
N VAL A 178 -2.62 13.98 17.27
CA VAL A 178 -4.08 14.14 17.02
C VAL A 178 -4.34 15.16 15.90
N ALA A 179 -3.60 16.29 15.90
CA ALA A 179 -3.72 17.30 14.85
C ALA A 179 -3.32 16.77 13.47
N LEU A 180 -2.23 16.01 13.38
CA LEU A 180 -1.81 15.42 12.10
C LEU A 180 -2.80 14.35 11.63
N LEU A 181 -3.34 13.55 12.55
CA LEU A 181 -4.34 12.54 12.22
C LEU A 181 -5.61 13.17 11.63
N ASN A 182 -6.11 14.25 12.24
CA ASN A 182 -7.25 14.99 11.72
C ASN A 182 -6.97 15.54 10.31
N GLN A 183 -5.78 16.07 10.07
CA GLN A 183 -5.37 16.53 8.73
C GLN A 183 -5.29 15.37 7.71
N ILE A 184 -4.84 14.18 8.12
CA ILE A 184 -4.81 12.99 7.26
C ILE A 184 -6.23 12.58 6.89
N VAL A 185 -7.15 12.57 7.85
CA VAL A 185 -8.57 12.29 7.64
C VAL A 185 -9.17 13.32 6.68
N GLU A 186 -9.10 14.61 6.99
CA GLU A 186 -9.64 15.69 6.15
C GLU A 186 -9.17 15.59 4.70
N ARG A 187 -7.86 15.40 4.47
CA ARG A 187 -7.32 15.25 3.11
C ARG A 187 -7.84 14.01 2.40
N SER A 188 -7.95 12.90 3.11
CA SER A 188 -8.45 11.64 2.53
C SER A 188 -9.93 11.75 2.18
N LEU A 189 -10.72 12.47 2.97
CA LEU A 189 -12.14 12.73 2.67
C LEU A 189 -12.33 13.64 1.44
N MET A 190 -11.42 14.60 1.22
CA MET A 190 -11.45 15.49 0.05
C MET A 190 -11.10 14.76 -1.25
N ALA A 191 -10.17 13.81 -1.19
CA ALA A 191 -9.73 13.02 -2.34
C ALA A 191 -9.71 11.52 -2.00
N PRO A 192 -10.88 10.86 -2.00
CA PRO A 192 -10.97 9.41 -1.82
C PRO A 192 -10.07 8.67 -2.79
N LYS A 193 -9.28 7.73 -2.27
CA LYS A 193 -8.35 6.96 -3.08
C LYS A 193 -8.47 5.47 -2.77
N PRO A 194 -8.42 4.59 -3.79
CA PRO A 194 -8.29 3.17 -3.58
C PRO A 194 -7.13 2.82 -2.64
N MET A 195 -7.34 1.89 -1.73
CA MET A 195 -6.32 1.41 -0.81
C MET A 195 -6.59 -0.02 -0.35
N TYR A 196 -5.61 -0.60 0.35
CA TYR A 196 -5.79 -1.91 0.97
C TYR A 196 -6.65 -1.83 2.23
N TYR A 197 -7.46 -2.85 2.45
CA TYR A 197 -8.22 -3.11 3.67
C TYR A 197 -8.12 -4.58 4.04
N GLN A 198 -8.03 -4.85 5.33
CA GLN A 198 -8.09 -6.21 5.83
C GLN A 198 -9.48 -6.83 5.57
N GLU A 199 -9.53 -8.09 5.16
CA GLU A 199 -10.80 -8.76 4.80
C GLU A 199 -11.82 -8.77 5.95
N ARG A 200 -11.39 -9.13 7.16
CA ARG A 200 -12.26 -9.12 8.34
C ARG A 200 -12.83 -7.73 8.66
N PHE A 201 -12.08 -6.67 8.36
CA PHE A 201 -12.55 -5.30 8.54
C PHE A 201 -13.63 -4.98 7.51
N LEU A 202 -13.41 -5.31 6.24
CA LEU A 202 -14.41 -5.13 5.17
C LEU A 202 -15.71 -5.88 5.46
N ASP A 203 -15.62 -7.13 5.91
CA ASP A 203 -16.78 -7.97 6.24
C ASP A 203 -17.58 -7.40 7.40
N HIS A 204 -16.93 -6.66 8.30
CA HIS A 204 -17.59 -5.96 9.38
C HIS A 204 -18.27 -4.67 8.90
N VAL A 205 -17.59 -3.84 8.12
CA VAL A 205 -18.07 -2.48 7.80
C VAL A 205 -19.06 -2.41 6.64
N LEU A 206 -18.99 -3.33 5.67
CA LEU A 206 -19.85 -3.28 4.48
C LEU A 206 -21.34 -3.47 4.82
N PRO A 207 -21.77 -4.47 5.62
CA PRO A 207 -23.18 -4.61 5.99
C PRO A 207 -23.71 -3.41 6.79
N LEU A 208 -22.86 -2.79 7.62
CA LEU A 208 -23.23 -1.61 8.40
C LEU A 208 -23.56 -0.42 7.49
N TYR A 209 -22.71 -0.15 6.50
CA TYR A 209 -22.95 0.92 5.54
C TYR A 209 -24.22 0.72 4.72
N LEU A 210 -24.46 -0.51 4.24
CA LEU A 210 -25.66 -0.86 3.48
C LEU A 210 -26.92 -0.62 4.33
N ALA A 211 -26.92 -1.05 5.60
CA ALA A 211 -28.05 -0.85 6.49
C ALA A 211 -28.29 0.63 6.83
N GLU A 212 -27.24 1.39 7.15
CA GLU A 212 -27.34 2.82 7.50
C GLU A 212 -27.88 3.67 6.33
N ASN A 213 -27.51 3.31 5.10
CA ASN A 213 -27.91 4.03 3.89
C ASN A 213 -29.13 3.42 3.19
N SER A 214 -29.74 2.37 3.77
CA SER A 214 -30.90 1.67 3.19
C SER A 214 -30.68 1.20 1.74
N LEU A 215 -29.50 0.65 1.47
CA LEU A 215 -29.12 0.12 0.15
C LEU A 215 -29.42 -1.38 0.08
N ASP A 216 -29.96 -1.83 -1.06
CA ASP A 216 -30.30 -3.25 -1.28
C ASP A 216 -29.06 -4.11 -1.52
N GLY A 217 -27.98 -3.51 -2.00
CA GLY A 217 -26.77 -4.23 -2.37
C GLY A 217 -25.54 -3.34 -2.61
N PRO A 218 -24.33 -3.94 -2.62
CA PRO A 218 -23.07 -3.22 -2.83
C PRO A 218 -22.98 -2.46 -4.16
N GLU A 219 -23.69 -2.89 -5.19
CA GLU A 219 -23.74 -2.24 -6.50
C GLU A 219 -24.45 -0.88 -6.50
N GLN A 220 -25.18 -0.53 -5.44
CA GLN A 220 -25.80 0.79 -5.28
C GLN A 220 -24.89 1.81 -4.56
N ILE A 221 -23.71 1.37 -4.11
CA ILE A 221 -22.79 2.21 -3.34
C ILE A 221 -22.11 3.23 -4.27
N ASP A 222 -22.14 4.51 -3.89
CA ASP A 222 -21.18 5.49 -4.41
C ASP A 222 -19.79 5.21 -3.78
N PRO A 223 -18.77 4.85 -4.58
CA PRO A 223 -17.48 4.42 -4.03
C PRO A 223 -16.78 5.51 -3.19
N GLY A 224 -16.96 6.79 -3.56
CA GLY A 224 -16.38 7.92 -2.85
C GLY A 224 -17.05 8.16 -1.50
N ASN A 225 -18.38 8.04 -1.43
CA ASN A 225 -19.12 8.20 -0.18
C ASN A 225 -18.85 7.05 0.79
N TYR A 226 -18.77 5.82 0.28
CA TYR A 226 -18.40 4.67 1.11
C TYR A 226 -16.98 4.80 1.66
N PHE A 227 -16.02 5.24 0.83
CA PHE A 227 -14.68 5.56 1.32
C PHE A 227 -14.71 6.60 2.44
N ARG A 228 -15.45 7.70 2.26
CA ARG A 228 -15.52 8.79 3.26
C ARG A 228 -16.09 8.31 4.59
N TRP A 229 -17.12 7.47 4.54
CA TRP A 229 -17.73 6.91 5.74
C TRP A 229 -16.80 5.90 6.43
N MET A 230 -16.13 5.04 5.66
CA MET A 230 -15.29 3.97 6.18
C MET A 230 -13.91 4.45 6.67
N PHE A 231 -13.34 5.51 6.08
CA PHE A 231 -11.96 5.91 6.34
C PHE A 231 -11.67 6.27 7.81
N PRO A 232 -12.51 7.02 8.53
CA PRO A 232 -12.33 7.24 9.97
C PRO A 232 -12.33 5.93 10.78
N LEU A 233 -13.20 4.99 10.46
CA LEU A 233 -13.26 3.68 11.12
C LEU A 233 -11.97 2.87 10.85
N LEU A 234 -11.44 2.94 9.63
CA LEU A 234 -10.17 2.30 9.28
C LEU A 234 -9.00 2.89 10.09
N VAL A 235 -9.00 4.21 10.27
CA VAL A 235 -7.98 4.89 11.07
C VAL A 235 -7.99 4.37 12.50
N GLU A 236 -9.16 4.30 13.13
CA GLU A 236 -9.34 3.78 14.49
C GLU A 236 -8.93 2.31 14.60
N HIS A 237 -9.24 1.50 13.59
CA HIS A 237 -8.83 0.09 13.51
C HIS A 237 -7.30 -0.09 13.43
N ARG A 238 -6.60 0.75 12.65
CA ARG A 238 -5.16 0.62 12.41
C ARG A 238 -4.28 1.13 13.55
N LEU A 239 -4.71 2.15 14.28
CA LEU A 239 -3.92 2.74 15.37
C LEU A 239 -3.43 1.71 16.42
N PRO A 240 -4.28 0.87 17.02
CA PRO A 240 -3.83 -0.12 17.99
C PRO A 240 -2.90 -1.18 17.37
N LEU A 241 -3.06 -1.49 16.08
CA LEU A 241 -2.19 -2.45 15.38
C LEU A 241 -0.77 -1.90 15.21
N TYR A 242 -0.62 -0.61 14.88
CA TYR A 242 0.71 0.02 14.85
C TYR A 242 1.35 0.08 16.24
N GLU A 243 0.54 0.40 17.27
CA GLU A 243 1.04 0.48 18.64
C GLU A 243 1.51 -0.88 19.15
N ALA A 244 0.80 -1.96 18.82
CA ALA A 244 1.20 -3.33 19.17
C ALA A 244 2.58 -3.68 18.58
N ILE A 245 2.83 -3.39 17.30
CA ILE A 245 4.13 -3.63 16.65
C ILE A 245 5.25 -2.81 17.32
N ALA A 246 4.95 -1.57 17.73
CA ALA A 246 5.94 -0.70 18.36
C ALA A 246 6.26 -1.06 19.83
N GLN A 247 5.42 -1.86 20.48
CA GLN A 247 5.59 -2.30 21.87
C GLN A 247 6.37 -3.62 21.99
N GLU A 248 6.54 -4.35 20.88
CA GLU A 248 7.33 -5.59 20.79
C GLU A 248 8.84 -5.31 20.79
#